data_AF-A0A8H6SYN2-F1
#
_entry.id   AF-A0A8H6SYN2-F1
#
_cell.length_a   1.000
_cell.length_b   1.000
_cell.length_c   1.000
_cell.angle_alpha   90.00
_cell.angle_beta   90.00
_cell.angle_gamma   90.00
#
_symmetry.space_group_name_H-M   'P 1'
#
loop_
_entity.id
_entity.type
_entity.pdbx_description
1 polymer ?
#
loop_
_entity_poly.entity_id
_entity_poly.type
_entity_poly.pdbx_seq_one_letter_code
_entity_poly.pdbx_strand_id
1 'polypeptide(L)'
;MAPTTASLLDLALAAFHSAKTPAPFNPGFNISAVYEVAKALPSHSWEFGAATQALLEYESPLLSVYGPNPFPVRKHDPATVPALAYAQEKIVVGTGIDGLSPSAGAVGDPASLVVGAWMLGKTNETFATATKSEVDYVLNDAPRYANGAISQRGDVGELWADYVWMFPPSLAFYAADIGDVDLLELAYRDHL
;
A
#
# COMPACT_ATOMS: atom_id res chain seq x y z
N MET A 1 5.04 7.43 -51.18
CA MET A 1 5.35 7.79 -49.78
C MET A 1 5.31 6.49 -48.99
N ALA A 2 6.46 5.92 -48.62
CA ALA A 2 6.51 4.61 -47.96
C ALA A 2 6.27 4.79 -46.45
N PRO A 3 5.51 3.88 -45.79
CA PRO A 3 5.34 3.96 -44.35
C PRO A 3 6.66 3.57 -43.68
N THR A 4 7.15 4.44 -42.80
CA THR A 4 8.31 4.16 -41.94
C THR A 4 7.95 3.04 -40.96
N THR A 5 8.56 1.88 -41.11
CA THR A 5 8.50 0.80 -40.13
C THR A 5 9.33 1.19 -38.91
N ALA A 6 8.67 1.38 -37.77
CA ALA A 6 9.35 1.59 -36.50
C ALA A 6 10.19 0.35 -36.16
N SER A 7 11.44 0.55 -35.72
CA SER A 7 12.32 -0.55 -35.35
C SER A 7 11.89 -1.18 -34.03
N LEU A 8 12.29 -2.43 -33.78
CA LEU A 8 12.09 -3.08 -32.47
C LEU A 8 12.66 -2.25 -31.31
N LEU A 9 13.72 -1.48 -31.55
CA LEU A 9 14.32 -0.58 -30.57
C LEU A 9 13.40 0.61 -30.27
N ASP A 10 12.73 1.17 -31.28
CA ASP A 10 11.77 2.26 -31.12
C ASP A 10 10.51 1.81 -30.37
N LEU A 11 10.01 0.60 -30.67
CA LEU A 11 8.90 -0.01 -29.94
C LEU A 11 9.27 -0.30 -28.48
N ALA A 12 10.47 -0.83 -28.22
CA ALA A 12 10.96 -1.04 -26.87
C ALA A 12 11.09 0.29 -26.12
N LEU A 13 11.70 1.30 -26.73
CA LEU A 13 11.90 2.61 -26.12
C LEU A 13 10.58 3.34 -25.83
N ALA A 14 9.59 3.21 -26.73
CA ALA A 14 8.23 3.72 -26.52
C ALA A 14 7.50 2.97 -25.39
N ALA A 15 7.63 1.65 -25.29
CA ALA A 15 7.09 0.87 -24.18
C ALA A 15 7.76 1.24 -22.85
N PHE A 16 9.07 1.46 -22.84
CA PHE A 16 9.82 1.95 -21.68
C PHE A 16 9.43 3.39 -21.28
N HIS A 17 9.14 4.27 -22.24
CA HIS A 17 8.66 5.63 -21.97
C HIS A 17 7.20 5.63 -21.47
N SER A 18 6.34 4.81 -22.06
CA SER A 18 4.93 4.70 -21.66
C SER A 18 4.80 4.12 -20.26
N ALA A 19 5.66 3.17 -19.88
CA ALA A 19 5.77 2.65 -18.51
C ALA A 19 6.35 3.67 -17.50
N LYS A 20 6.91 4.79 -17.99
CA LYS A 20 7.46 5.90 -17.18
C LYS A 20 6.59 7.15 -17.17
N THR A 21 5.55 7.25 -17.99
CA THR A 21 4.61 8.36 -17.97
C THR A 21 3.41 8.00 -17.09
N PRO A 22 3.25 8.63 -15.91
CA PRO A 22 2.15 8.35 -14.98
C PRO A 22 0.74 8.50 -15.58
N ALA A 23 0.61 9.34 -16.61
CA ALA A 23 -0.66 9.61 -17.31
C ALA A 23 -0.47 9.49 -18.84
N PRO A 24 -0.48 8.27 -19.39
CA PRO A 24 -0.40 8.09 -20.85
C PRO A 24 -1.69 8.55 -21.57
N PHE A 25 -2.76 8.80 -20.82
CA PHE A 25 -4.04 9.29 -21.30
C PHE A 25 -4.38 10.64 -20.67
N ASN A 26 -5.02 11.55 -21.41
CA ASN A 26 -5.52 12.81 -20.87
C ASN A 26 -6.89 12.58 -20.20
N PRO A 27 -7.01 12.74 -18.87
CA PRO A 27 -8.26 12.46 -18.17
C PRO A 27 -9.28 13.60 -18.25
N GLY A 28 -8.98 14.70 -18.95
CA GLY A 28 -9.87 15.87 -19.05
C GLY A 28 -9.74 16.86 -17.89
N PHE A 29 -8.79 16.64 -16.97
CA PHE A 29 -8.46 17.53 -15.86
C PHE A 29 -6.94 17.55 -15.59
N ASN A 30 -6.48 18.51 -14.79
CA ASN A 30 -5.07 18.63 -14.42
C ASN A 30 -4.70 17.57 -13.37
N ILE A 31 -4.19 16.43 -13.84
CA ILE A 31 -3.79 15.32 -12.97
C ILE A 31 -2.69 15.69 -11.97
N SER A 32 -1.78 16.60 -12.32
CA SER A 32 -0.75 17.10 -11.40
C SER A 32 -1.36 17.88 -10.23
N ALA A 33 -2.43 18.67 -10.47
CA ALA A 33 -3.13 19.35 -9.38
C ALA A 33 -3.83 18.36 -8.44
N VAL A 34 -4.44 17.29 -8.98
CA VAL A 34 -5.05 16.22 -8.17
C VAL A 34 -4.00 15.51 -7.33
N TYR A 35 -2.85 15.20 -7.92
CA TYR A 35 -1.72 14.58 -7.23
C TYR A 35 -1.21 15.41 -6.05
N GLU A 36 -1.02 16.72 -6.22
CA GLU A 36 -0.59 17.60 -5.12
C GLU A 36 -1.63 17.66 -3.98
N VAL A 37 -2.92 17.71 -4.33
CA VAL A 37 -4.01 17.67 -3.35
C VAL A 37 -4.05 16.34 -2.60
N ALA A 38 -3.87 15.22 -3.31
CA ALA A 38 -3.84 13.87 -2.72
C ALA A 38 -2.70 13.70 -1.70
N LYS A 39 -1.61 14.44 -1.83
CA LYS A 39 -0.51 14.46 -0.85
C LYS A 39 -0.76 15.40 0.31
N ALA A 40 -1.35 16.56 0.05
CA ALA A 40 -1.44 17.65 1.02
C ALA A 40 -2.60 17.50 2.02
N LEU A 41 -3.72 16.90 1.60
CA LEU A 41 -4.95 16.85 2.41
C LEU A 41 -5.02 15.73 3.45
N PRO A 42 -4.48 14.52 3.23
CA PRO A 42 -4.55 13.47 4.24
C PRO A 42 -4.06 13.95 5.61
N SER A 43 -4.81 13.62 6.65
CA SER A 43 -4.52 13.89 8.05
C SER A 43 -4.70 12.69 8.98
N HIS A 44 -5.23 11.57 8.47
CA HIS A 44 -5.44 10.33 9.24
C HIS A 44 -4.70 9.14 8.63
N SER A 45 -4.40 8.14 9.45
CA SER A 45 -3.59 6.97 9.07
C SER A 45 -4.17 6.19 7.89
N TRP A 46 -5.49 5.99 7.84
CA TRP A 46 -6.15 5.36 6.70
C TRP A 46 -5.99 6.15 5.39
N GLU A 47 -6.00 7.49 5.47
CA GLU A 47 -5.81 8.37 4.32
C GLU A 47 -4.36 8.34 3.84
N PHE A 48 -3.40 8.24 4.76
CA PHE A 48 -1.98 8.08 4.43
C PHE A 48 -1.72 6.76 3.69
N GLY A 49 -2.35 5.66 4.12
CA GLY A 49 -2.27 4.37 3.43
C GLY A 49 -2.87 4.42 2.02
N ALA A 50 -4.08 4.97 1.90
CA ALA A 50 -4.75 5.21 0.62
C ALA A 50 -3.93 6.08 -0.33
N ALA A 51 -3.42 7.21 0.16
CA ALA A 51 -2.56 8.09 -0.62
C ALA A 51 -1.27 7.39 -1.03
N THR A 52 -0.59 6.67 -0.12
CA THR A 52 0.65 5.94 -0.43
C THR A 52 0.47 4.96 -1.59
N GLN A 53 -0.59 4.13 -1.55
CA GLN A 53 -0.84 3.15 -2.61
C GLN A 53 -1.22 3.82 -3.94
N ALA A 54 -2.08 4.83 -3.91
CA ALA A 54 -2.45 5.58 -5.12
C ALA A 54 -1.25 6.29 -5.76
N LEU A 55 -0.39 6.91 -4.97
CA LEU A 55 0.84 7.56 -5.44
C LEU A 55 1.81 6.54 -6.03
N LEU A 56 1.94 5.36 -5.41
CA LEU A 56 2.78 4.27 -5.89
C LEU A 56 2.30 3.77 -7.26
N GLU A 57 1.00 3.53 -7.41
CA GLU A 57 0.39 3.09 -8.67
C GLU A 57 0.50 4.14 -9.77
N TYR A 58 0.41 5.43 -9.42
CA TYR A 58 0.50 6.51 -10.38
C TYR A 58 1.95 6.76 -10.83
N GLU A 59 2.88 6.96 -9.90
CA GLU A 59 4.25 7.40 -10.23
C GLU A 59 5.23 6.25 -10.46
N SER A 60 4.95 5.09 -9.88
CA SER A 60 5.84 3.93 -9.93
C SER A 60 5.03 2.63 -10.12
N PRO A 61 4.18 2.54 -11.18
CA PRO A 61 3.28 1.40 -11.40
C PRO A 61 4.00 0.06 -11.49
N LEU A 62 5.28 0.06 -11.91
CA LEU A 62 6.09 -1.16 -11.98
C LEU A 62 6.46 -1.72 -10.60
N LEU A 63 6.34 -0.91 -9.53
CA LEU A 63 6.64 -1.28 -8.16
C LEU A 63 5.39 -1.60 -7.34
N SER A 64 4.19 -1.28 -7.85
CA SER A 64 2.94 -1.61 -7.16
C SER A 64 2.61 -3.09 -7.30
N VAL A 65 1.61 -3.55 -6.55
CA VAL A 65 1.09 -4.94 -6.64
C VAL A 65 0.54 -5.28 -8.04
N TYR A 66 0.20 -4.27 -8.84
CA TYR A 66 -0.27 -4.42 -10.22
C TYR A 66 0.87 -4.42 -11.26
N GLY A 67 2.11 -4.24 -10.81
CA GLY A 67 3.29 -4.37 -11.66
C GLY A 67 3.47 -5.80 -12.19
N PRO A 68 4.29 -6.00 -13.24
CA PRO A 68 4.46 -7.32 -13.85
C PRO A 68 5.20 -8.32 -12.96
N ASN A 69 5.96 -7.85 -11.97
CA ASN A 69 6.74 -8.68 -11.04
C ASN A 69 6.75 -8.05 -9.64
N PRO A 70 5.61 -8.05 -8.93
CA PRO A 70 5.47 -7.35 -7.66
C PRO A 70 6.21 -8.06 -6.50
N PHE A 71 6.49 -9.36 -6.65
CA PHE A 71 7.16 -10.19 -5.65
C PHE A 71 8.43 -10.87 -6.22
N PRO A 72 9.48 -11.05 -5.42
CA PRO A 72 9.66 -10.46 -4.09
C PRO A 72 9.80 -8.93 -4.18
N VAL A 73 9.27 -8.25 -3.17
CA VAL A 73 9.35 -6.80 -2.98
C VAL A 73 10.82 -6.40 -2.92
N ARG A 74 11.22 -5.58 -3.89
CA ARG A 74 12.61 -5.18 -4.06
C ARG A 74 12.97 -4.08 -3.07
N LYS A 75 14.28 -3.97 -2.78
CA LYS A 75 14.83 -2.85 -2.01
C LYS A 75 14.80 -1.59 -2.86
N HIS A 76 14.24 -0.52 -2.32
CA HIS A 76 14.21 0.79 -2.95
C HIS A 76 14.72 1.85 -1.97
N ASP A 77 15.43 2.85 -2.52
CA ASP A 77 15.72 4.07 -1.78
C ASP A 77 14.47 4.95 -1.77
N PRO A 78 13.87 5.26 -0.60
CA PRO A 78 12.68 6.10 -0.52
C PRO A 78 12.87 7.48 -1.16
N ALA A 79 14.10 8.01 -1.18
CA ALA A 79 14.40 9.28 -1.83
C ALA A 79 14.20 9.24 -3.37
N THR A 80 14.13 8.06 -3.96
CA THR A 80 13.95 7.84 -5.42
C THR A 80 12.54 7.41 -5.80
N VAL A 81 11.69 7.09 -4.84
CA VAL A 81 10.30 6.65 -5.05
C VAL A 81 9.39 7.56 -4.24
N PRO A 82 8.77 8.59 -4.85
CA PRO A 82 8.10 9.63 -4.08
C PRO A 82 6.94 9.12 -3.20
N ALA A 83 6.26 8.05 -3.61
CA ALA A 83 5.26 7.39 -2.78
C ALA A 83 5.85 6.81 -1.47
N LEU A 84 7.07 6.26 -1.52
CA LEU A 84 7.76 5.78 -0.32
C LEU A 84 8.31 6.92 0.53
N ALA A 85 8.79 8.01 -0.09
CA ALA A 85 9.14 9.22 0.65
C ALA A 85 7.93 9.79 1.41
N TYR A 86 6.76 9.81 0.77
CA TYR A 86 5.50 10.21 1.39
C TYR A 86 5.14 9.28 2.55
N ALA A 87 5.15 7.96 2.34
CA ALA A 87 4.88 6.99 3.41
C ALA A 87 5.84 7.18 4.59
N GLN A 88 7.13 7.36 4.33
CA GLN A 88 8.15 7.57 5.36
C GLN A 88 7.91 8.86 6.16
N GLU A 89 7.39 9.91 5.52
CA GLU A 89 7.03 11.16 6.19
C GLU A 89 5.79 11.00 7.09
N LYS A 90 4.80 10.21 6.66
CA LYS A 90 3.50 10.10 7.34
C LYS A 90 3.42 9.02 8.40
N ILE A 91 4.16 7.92 8.25
CA ILE A 91 4.17 6.82 9.22
C ILE A 91 4.85 7.29 10.51
N VAL A 92 4.11 7.24 11.61
CA VAL A 92 4.60 7.50 12.96
C VAL A 92 4.56 6.20 13.74
N VAL A 93 5.71 5.52 13.82
CA VAL A 93 5.80 4.20 14.45
C VAL A 93 5.41 4.28 15.93
N GLY A 94 4.44 3.45 16.31
CA GLY A 94 3.97 3.26 17.67
C GLY A 94 3.92 1.78 18.05
N THR A 95 2.88 1.37 18.78
CA THR A 95 2.70 -0.01 19.28
C THR A 95 1.22 -0.37 19.37
N GLY A 96 0.90 -1.67 19.31
CA GLY A 96 -0.48 -2.15 19.42
C GLY A 96 -1.36 -1.57 18.31
N ILE A 97 -2.53 -1.05 18.67
CA ILE A 97 -3.47 -0.43 17.72
C ILE A 97 -2.91 0.78 16.97
N ASP A 98 -1.82 1.39 17.44
CA ASP A 98 -1.17 2.55 16.80
C ASP A 98 0.19 2.16 16.20
N GLY A 99 0.37 0.91 15.77
CA GLY A 99 1.67 0.36 15.37
C GLY A 99 2.36 1.12 14.24
N LEU A 100 1.62 1.47 13.17
CA LEU A 100 2.14 2.25 12.04
C LEU A 100 1.83 3.75 12.10
N SER A 101 0.79 4.17 12.83
CA SER A 101 0.40 5.58 12.99
C SER A 101 -0.78 5.66 13.98
N PRO A 102 -1.08 6.81 14.61
CA PRO A 102 -2.28 6.95 15.43
C PRO A 102 -3.56 6.54 14.68
N SER A 103 -4.38 5.72 15.34
CA SER A 103 -5.58 5.07 14.80
C SER A 103 -6.89 5.75 15.18
N ALA A 104 -6.88 6.61 16.20
CA ALA A 104 -8.11 7.06 16.88
C ALA A 104 -9.03 5.89 17.31
N GLY A 105 -8.44 4.73 17.63
CA GLY A 105 -9.12 3.52 18.07
C GLY A 105 -9.65 2.64 16.94
N ALA A 106 -9.30 2.91 15.68
CA ALA A 106 -9.69 2.12 14.53
C ALA A 106 -8.62 1.10 14.13
N VAL A 107 -8.95 -0.18 14.13
CA VAL A 107 -7.98 -1.27 13.86
C VAL A 107 -7.49 -1.24 12.42
N GLY A 108 -8.36 -0.90 11.46
CA GLY A 108 -8.01 -0.85 10.04
C GLY A 108 -7.12 0.34 9.65
N ASP A 109 -7.14 1.44 10.40
CA ASP A 109 -6.57 2.69 9.90
C ASP A 109 -5.03 2.61 9.76
N PRO A 110 -4.26 2.15 10.76
CA PRO A 110 -2.80 2.01 10.61
C PRO A 110 -2.44 0.78 9.76
N ALA A 111 -3.25 -0.27 9.79
CA ALA A 111 -3.13 -1.44 8.93
C ALA A 111 -3.08 -1.10 7.42
N SER A 112 -3.73 -0.03 6.99
CA SER A 112 -3.68 0.48 5.60
C SER A 112 -2.27 0.86 5.13
N LEU A 113 -1.34 1.12 6.06
CA LEU A 113 0.04 1.55 5.79
C LEU A 113 0.99 0.37 5.58
N VAL A 114 0.56 -0.87 5.79
CA VAL A 114 1.41 -2.07 5.75
C VAL A 114 2.18 -2.19 4.42
N VAL A 115 1.57 -1.90 3.27
CA VAL A 115 2.27 -1.95 1.96
C VAL A 115 3.47 -1.00 1.94
N GLY A 116 3.25 0.27 2.27
CA GLY A 116 4.31 1.29 2.30
C GLY A 116 5.37 0.99 3.35
N ALA A 117 4.94 0.66 4.57
CA ALA A 117 5.83 0.32 5.68
C ALA A 117 6.69 -0.92 5.38
N TRP A 118 6.12 -1.94 4.74
CA TRP A 118 6.86 -3.15 4.39
C TRP A 118 7.91 -2.89 3.29
N MET A 119 7.57 -2.08 2.29
CA MET A 119 8.51 -1.64 1.26
C MET A 119 9.67 -0.82 1.85
N LEU A 120 9.38 0.11 2.77
CA LEU A 120 10.39 0.83 3.55
C LEU A 120 11.23 -0.13 4.42
N GLY A 121 10.57 -1.15 4.97
CA GLY A 121 11.16 -2.22 5.77
C GLY A 121 12.29 -2.97 5.07
N LYS A 122 12.32 -2.97 3.73
CA LYS A 122 13.38 -3.61 2.95
C LYS A 122 14.75 -2.96 3.12
N THR A 123 14.79 -1.69 3.53
CA THR A 123 16.02 -0.91 3.74
C THR A 123 16.11 -0.33 5.15
N ASN A 124 15.05 -0.38 5.96
CA ASN A 124 15.01 0.13 7.32
C ASN A 124 14.27 -0.82 8.27
N GLU A 125 15.03 -1.41 9.20
CA GLU A 125 14.52 -2.43 10.13
C GLU A 125 13.43 -1.92 11.09
N THR A 126 13.38 -0.62 11.39
CA THR A 126 12.32 -0.03 12.22
C THR A 126 10.95 -0.21 11.57
N PHE A 127 10.84 0.08 10.26
CA PHE A 127 9.58 -0.12 9.53
C PHE A 127 9.26 -1.60 9.34
N ALA A 128 10.27 -2.46 9.12
CA ALA A 128 10.06 -3.90 9.02
C ALA A 128 9.50 -4.48 10.33
N THR A 129 10.03 -4.04 11.47
CA THR A 129 9.58 -4.46 12.79
C THR A 129 8.17 -3.93 13.08
N ALA A 130 7.94 -2.63 12.83
CA ALA A 130 6.62 -2.03 13.04
C ALA A 130 5.53 -2.68 12.18
N THR A 131 5.83 -3.00 10.90
CA THR A 131 4.89 -3.70 10.02
C THR A 131 4.50 -5.07 10.57
N LYS A 132 5.48 -5.83 11.06
CA LYS A 132 5.23 -7.15 11.66
C LYS A 132 4.36 -7.02 12.91
N SER A 133 4.66 -6.07 13.78
CA SER A 133 3.87 -5.81 14.99
C SER A 133 2.45 -5.35 14.68
N GLU A 134 2.24 -4.54 13.63
CA GLU A 134 0.91 -4.14 13.18
C GLU A 134 0.11 -5.34 12.67
N VAL A 135 0.70 -6.16 11.79
CA VAL A 135 0.06 -7.38 11.29
C VAL A 135 -0.28 -8.33 12.44
N ASP A 136 0.64 -8.51 13.39
CA ASP A 136 0.44 -9.36 14.58
C ASP A 136 -0.71 -8.84 15.45
N TYR A 137 -0.74 -7.53 15.73
CA TYR A 137 -1.82 -6.91 16.49
C TYR A 137 -3.19 -7.15 15.84
N VAL A 138 -3.32 -6.87 14.54
CA VAL A 138 -4.60 -7.00 13.83
C VAL A 138 -5.10 -8.45 13.83
N LEU A 139 -4.18 -9.43 13.74
CA LEU A 139 -4.55 -10.84 13.68
C LEU A 139 -4.81 -11.47 15.04
N ASN A 140 -4.05 -11.07 16.06
CA ASN A 140 -4.00 -11.80 17.33
C ASN A 140 -4.59 -11.02 18.52
N ASP A 141 -4.55 -9.69 18.48
CA ASP A 141 -4.95 -8.85 19.60
C ASP A 141 -6.24 -8.05 19.36
N ALA A 142 -6.54 -7.70 18.10
CA ALA A 142 -7.75 -6.97 17.76
C ALA A 142 -9.00 -7.75 18.21
N PRO A 143 -10.02 -7.07 18.79
CA PRO A 143 -11.28 -7.72 19.13
C PRO A 143 -11.91 -8.39 17.91
N ARG A 144 -12.72 -9.43 18.14
CA ARG A 144 -13.44 -10.12 17.07
C ARG A 144 -14.94 -10.04 17.30
N TYR A 145 -15.69 -9.98 16.20
CA TYR A 145 -17.14 -10.07 16.23
C TYR A 145 -17.58 -11.52 16.53
N ALA A 146 -18.87 -11.75 16.80
CA ALA A 146 -19.37 -13.06 17.25
C ALA A 146 -19.14 -14.20 16.24
N ASN A 147 -18.92 -13.88 14.97
CA ASN A 147 -18.62 -14.82 13.89
C ASN A 147 -17.11 -15.01 13.64
N GLY A 148 -16.24 -14.32 14.39
CA GLY A 148 -14.79 -14.40 14.25
C GLY A 148 -14.17 -13.30 13.38
N ALA A 149 -14.97 -12.47 12.71
CA ALA A 149 -14.47 -11.35 11.91
C ALA A 149 -13.70 -10.34 12.78
N ILE A 150 -12.62 -9.77 12.24
CA ILE A 150 -11.81 -8.77 12.95
C ILE A 150 -12.61 -7.48 13.13
N SER A 151 -12.66 -6.99 14.37
CA SER A 151 -13.32 -5.74 14.70
C SER A 151 -12.55 -4.55 14.14
N GLN A 152 -13.29 -3.52 13.77
CA GLN A 152 -12.77 -2.23 13.34
C GLN A 152 -12.54 -1.27 14.49
N ARG A 153 -12.86 -1.69 15.72
CA ARG A 153 -12.59 -0.96 16.95
C ARG A 153 -11.71 -1.75 17.89
N GLY A 154 -10.86 -1.04 18.62
CA GLY A 154 -9.97 -1.64 19.62
C GLY A 154 -10.66 -2.06 20.93
N ASP A 155 -11.90 -1.63 21.17
CA ASP A 155 -12.59 -1.78 22.46
C ASP A 155 -13.95 -2.52 22.39
N VAL A 156 -14.53 -2.66 21.20
CA VAL A 156 -15.80 -3.34 20.95
C VAL A 156 -15.75 -4.16 19.68
N GLY A 157 -16.73 -5.03 19.44
CA GLY A 157 -16.93 -5.70 18.15
C GLY A 157 -17.76 -4.83 17.20
N GLU A 158 -17.14 -4.30 16.15
CA GLU A 158 -17.78 -3.45 15.14
C GLU A 158 -17.25 -3.79 13.74
N LEU A 159 -18.13 -3.83 12.74
CA LEU A 159 -17.80 -4.20 11.36
C LEU A 159 -18.01 -2.99 10.44
N TRP A 160 -16.98 -2.60 9.69
CA TRP A 160 -17.05 -1.51 8.72
C TRP A 160 -16.67 -1.98 7.32
N ALA A 161 -17.29 -1.38 6.32
CA ALA A 161 -17.12 -1.77 4.92
C ALA A 161 -15.74 -1.39 4.34
N ASP A 162 -15.12 -0.33 4.87
CA ASP A 162 -13.80 0.14 4.46
C ASP A 162 -12.67 -0.82 4.85
N TYR A 163 -12.84 -1.61 5.91
CA TYR A 163 -11.85 -2.63 6.32
C TYR A 163 -11.42 -3.56 5.20
N VAL A 164 -12.35 -3.93 4.32
CA VAL A 164 -12.10 -4.83 3.19
C VAL A 164 -11.02 -4.26 2.25
N TRP A 165 -10.82 -2.95 2.27
CA TRP A 165 -9.72 -2.28 1.60
C TRP A 165 -8.49 -2.08 2.51
N MET A 166 -8.69 -1.79 3.80
CA MET A 166 -7.61 -1.40 4.72
C MET A 166 -6.57 -2.52 4.95
N PHE A 167 -7.01 -3.71 5.33
CA PHE A 167 -6.09 -4.76 5.78
C PHE A 167 -5.99 -5.99 4.88
N PRO A 168 -7.09 -6.59 4.38
CA PRO A 168 -6.98 -7.84 3.62
C PRO A 168 -6.05 -7.75 2.40
N PRO A 169 -6.11 -6.71 1.54
CA PRO A 169 -5.16 -6.55 0.44
C PRO A 169 -3.72 -6.34 0.93
N SER A 170 -3.55 -5.57 2.01
CA SER A 170 -2.24 -5.31 2.63
C SER A 170 -1.61 -6.56 3.23
N LEU A 171 -2.41 -7.41 3.88
CA LEU A 171 -2.01 -8.70 4.42
C LEU A 171 -1.62 -9.65 3.30
N ALA A 172 -2.40 -9.70 2.21
CA ALA A 172 -2.06 -10.50 1.03
C ALA A 172 -0.73 -10.07 0.41
N PHE A 173 -0.48 -8.76 0.29
CA PHE A 173 0.80 -8.23 -0.20
C PHE A 173 1.98 -8.65 0.71
N TYR A 174 1.83 -8.48 2.02
CA TYR A 174 2.84 -8.89 3.00
C TYR A 174 3.11 -10.41 2.94
N ALA A 175 2.05 -11.22 2.97
CA ALA A 175 2.10 -12.68 2.94
C ALA A 175 2.77 -13.21 1.66
N ALA A 176 2.37 -12.68 0.49
CA ALA A 176 2.93 -13.07 -0.79
C ALA A 176 4.44 -12.81 -0.87
N ASP A 177 4.90 -11.69 -0.30
CA ASP A 177 6.32 -11.35 -0.28
C ASP A 177 7.16 -12.23 0.65
N ILE A 178 6.61 -12.61 1.81
CA ILE A 178 7.31 -13.52 2.74
C ILE A 178 7.15 -15.01 2.37
N GLY A 179 6.31 -15.33 1.37
CA GLY A 179 6.05 -16.69 0.93
C GLY A 179 5.19 -17.50 1.91
N ASP A 180 4.31 -16.83 2.67
CA ASP A 180 3.42 -17.46 3.65
C ASP A 180 2.03 -17.72 3.03
N VAL A 181 1.78 -18.99 2.68
CA VAL A 181 0.55 -19.41 2.02
C VAL A 181 -0.65 -19.40 2.97
N ASP A 182 -0.43 -19.72 4.25
CA ASP A 182 -1.50 -19.75 5.26
C ASP A 182 -1.98 -18.33 5.53
N LEU A 183 -1.05 -17.37 5.61
CA LEU A 183 -1.37 -15.95 5.77
C LEU A 183 -2.07 -15.37 4.52
N LEU A 184 -1.71 -15.86 3.32
CA LEU A 184 -2.37 -15.47 2.09
C LEU A 184 -3.81 -16.01 2.01
N GLU A 185 -4.04 -17.25 2.47
CA GLU A 185 -5.40 -17.79 2.61
C GLU A 185 -6.20 -17.00 3.65
N LEU A 186 -5.56 -16.61 4.76
CA LEU A 186 -6.20 -15.81 5.80
C LEU A 186 -6.66 -14.44 5.27
N ALA A 187 -5.84 -13.78 4.45
CA ALA A 187 -6.21 -12.53 3.79
C ALA A 187 -7.48 -12.66 2.93
N TYR A 188 -7.72 -13.84 2.34
CA TYR A 188 -8.94 -14.13 1.59
C TYR A 188 -10.16 -14.50 2.48
N ARG A 189 -9.96 -14.95 3.72
CA ARG A 189 -11.03 -15.47 4.56
C ARG A 189 -11.52 -14.51 5.65
N ASP A 190 -10.62 -13.80 6.31
CA ASP A 190 -10.88 -13.13 7.62
C ASP A 190 -11.62 -11.78 7.55
N HIS A 191 -12.34 -11.52 6.46
CA HIS A 191 -13.10 -10.28 6.24
C HIS A 191 -14.63 -10.46 6.22
N LEU A 192 -15.15 -11.60 6.71
CA LEU A 192 -16.59 -11.88 6.82
C LEU A 192 -16.96 -12.51 8.17
#